data_AF-A0A7S1F1E3-F1
#
_entry.id   AF-A0A7S1F1E3-F1
#
_cell.length_a   1.000
_cell.length_b   1.000
_cell.length_c   1.000
_cell.angle_alpha   90.00
_cell.angle_beta   90.00
_cell.angle_gamma   90.00
#
_symmetry.space_group_name_H-M   'P 1'
#
loop_
_entity.id
_entity.type
_entity.pdbx_description
1 polymer ?
#
loop_
_entity_poly.entity_id
_entity_poly.type
_entity_poly.pdbx_seq_one_letter_code
_entity_poly.pdbx_strand_id
1 'polypeptide(L)'
;DNEPFDLTSFDLSDPSSRQSGQTNRNRNTTRPGRRLSNFKSEANPKDATRAAYEQALTMVQPSGSPMMMWTTQLIEARRDYLRSNVRNFSCLQSFVHGKIFTSVSAAMILSNAVFIGIASDREVKVAIANTRHGTGETTPSTMSADTLFAVDVFFATAFTLELLLRTAVLRSHFWIGPEWRWNMLDVLVVAAALVELMVQGGDWER
;
A
#
# COMPACT_ATOMS: atom_id res chain seq x y z
N ASP A 1 -42.69 21.21 21.11
CA ASP A 1 -43.33 20.68 19.90
C ASP A 1 -42.30 19.87 19.11
N ASN A 2 -42.19 18.59 19.50
CA ASN A 2 -41.30 17.58 18.95
C ASN A 2 -42.19 16.56 18.23
N GLU A 3 -42.07 16.47 16.91
CA GLU A 3 -42.66 15.37 16.13
C GLU A 3 -41.54 14.38 15.77
N PRO A 4 -41.68 13.07 16.10
CA PRO A 4 -40.72 12.05 15.70
C PRO A 4 -40.97 11.61 14.25
N PHE A 5 -39.89 11.58 13.47
CA PHE A 5 -39.88 11.15 12.07
C PHE A 5 -39.86 9.61 12.01
N ASP A 6 -41.00 9.02 11.65
CA ASP A 6 -41.20 7.57 11.54
C ASP A 6 -40.87 7.09 10.11
N LEU A 7 -39.85 6.24 9.96
CA LEU A 7 -39.41 5.66 8.69
C LEU A 7 -39.49 4.13 8.75
N THR A 8 -40.71 3.61 8.89
CA THR A 8 -41.02 2.20 8.63
C THR A 8 -41.80 2.07 7.32
N SER A 9 -41.16 1.54 6.28
CA SER A 9 -41.73 0.64 5.26
C SER A 9 -40.89 0.68 3.98
N PHE A 10 -39.85 -0.16 3.91
CA PHE A 10 -39.26 -0.53 2.63
C PHE A 10 -39.70 -1.96 2.31
N ASP A 11 -40.68 -2.01 1.42
CA ASP A 11 -41.35 -3.19 0.91
C ASP A 11 -40.38 -3.97 0.00
N LEU A 12 -39.91 -5.12 0.46
CA LEU A 12 -39.04 -6.01 -0.31
C LEU A 12 -39.92 -7.05 -1.02
N SER A 13 -40.39 -6.69 -2.21
CA SER A 13 -41.12 -7.60 -3.08
C SER A 13 -40.19 -8.66 -3.65
N ASP A 14 -40.46 -9.90 -3.26
CA ASP A 14 -39.90 -11.16 -3.77
C ASP A 14 -40.25 -11.40 -5.26
N PRO A 15 -39.30 -11.79 -6.11
CA PRO A 15 -39.61 -12.48 -7.35
C PRO A 15 -38.97 -13.88 -7.34
N SER A 16 -39.63 -14.79 -6.65
CA SER A 16 -39.63 -16.21 -7.01
C SER A 16 -40.54 -16.41 -8.23
N SER A 17 -40.00 -16.91 -9.35
CA SER A 17 -40.66 -17.89 -10.24
C SER A 17 -40.03 -17.98 -11.64
N ARG A 18 -40.12 -19.19 -12.21
CA ARG A 18 -39.87 -19.62 -13.61
C ARG A 18 -38.42 -20.07 -13.87
N GLN A 19 -38.15 -21.26 -14.42
CA GLN A 19 -39.03 -22.23 -15.08
C GLN A 19 -38.31 -23.58 -15.12
N SER A 20 -39.04 -24.61 -14.69
CA SER A 20 -38.81 -26.00 -15.05
C SER A 20 -38.97 -26.18 -16.56
N GLY A 21 -37.95 -26.76 -17.20
CA GLY A 21 -37.98 -27.13 -18.62
C GLY A 21 -37.27 -28.45 -18.84
N GLN A 22 -38.02 -29.54 -18.70
CA GLN A 22 -37.65 -30.86 -19.24
C GLN A 22 -37.68 -30.80 -20.77
N THR A 23 -36.57 -31.15 -21.43
CA THR A 23 -36.58 -31.80 -22.76
C THR A 23 -35.34 -32.69 -22.85
N ASN A 24 -35.50 -34.01 -22.71
CA ASN A 24 -35.73 -34.97 -23.78
C ASN A 24 -34.46 -35.33 -24.60
N ARG A 25 -33.77 -36.36 -24.09
CA ARG A 25 -33.14 -37.49 -24.80
C ARG A 25 -33.14 -37.41 -26.34
N ASN A 26 -31.96 -37.36 -26.97
CA ASN A 26 -31.72 -38.18 -28.17
C ASN A 26 -30.23 -38.44 -28.46
N ARG A 27 -29.96 -39.71 -28.75
CA ARG A 27 -28.70 -40.25 -29.28
C ARG A 27 -28.49 -39.78 -30.73
N ASN A 28 -27.22 -39.69 -31.13
CA ASN A 28 -26.63 -40.13 -32.42
C ASN A 28 -25.37 -39.27 -32.68
N THR A 29 -24.16 -39.78 -32.43
CA THR A 29 -23.28 -40.38 -33.47
C THR A 29 -23.39 -39.69 -34.84
N THR A 30 -22.31 -38.99 -35.24
CA THR A 30 -21.62 -39.05 -36.56
C THR A 30 -20.95 -37.68 -36.87
N ARG A 31 -19.62 -37.59 -36.75
CA ARG A 31 -18.77 -36.67 -37.56
C ARG A 31 -18.96 -37.07 -39.04
N PRO A 32 -18.98 -36.18 -40.06
CA PRO A 32 -17.94 -35.16 -40.27
C PRO A 32 -18.37 -33.87 -41.02
N GLY A 33 -17.47 -32.88 -41.05
CA GLY A 33 -17.28 -31.95 -42.16
C GLY A 33 -18.48 -31.14 -42.67
N ARG A 34 -18.70 -29.94 -42.12
CA ARG A 34 -19.38 -28.87 -42.83
C ARG A 34 -18.49 -27.65 -42.96
N ARG A 35 -18.12 -27.38 -44.22
CA ARG A 35 -17.60 -26.13 -44.78
C ARG A 35 -18.19 -24.90 -44.06
N LEU A 36 -17.34 -24.23 -43.28
CA LEU A 36 -17.47 -22.81 -42.98
C LEU A 36 -17.03 -22.04 -44.22
N SER A 37 -17.94 -21.84 -45.16
CA SER A 37 -17.72 -20.88 -46.25
C SER A 37 -18.98 -20.09 -46.49
N ASN A 38 -18.87 -18.78 -46.24
CA ASN A 38 -19.72 -17.72 -46.79
C ASN A 38 -20.97 -17.30 -46.00
N PHE A 39 -20.91 -17.22 -44.68
CA PHE A 39 -21.71 -16.21 -43.97
C PHE A 39 -20.90 -14.91 -43.94
N LYS A 40 -20.88 -14.20 -45.08
CA LYS A 40 -20.32 -12.85 -45.21
C LYS A 40 -21.30 -11.90 -44.50
N SER A 41 -21.25 -11.93 -43.16
CA SER A 41 -22.03 -11.02 -42.33
C SER A 41 -21.53 -9.62 -42.62
N GLU A 42 -22.31 -8.81 -43.35
CA GLU A 42 -22.11 -7.35 -43.47
C GLU A 42 -22.41 -6.64 -42.14
N ALA A 43 -22.22 -7.32 -41.01
CA ALA A 43 -22.20 -6.69 -39.71
C ALA A 43 -21.01 -5.75 -39.67
N ASN A 44 -21.29 -4.49 -39.36
CA ASN A 44 -20.30 -3.47 -39.14
C ASN A 44 -19.27 -4.03 -38.13
N PRO A 45 -17.96 -3.98 -38.42
CA PRO A 45 -16.93 -4.58 -37.56
C PRO A 45 -16.97 -4.08 -36.10
N LYS A 46 -17.60 -2.91 -35.87
CA LYS A 46 -17.87 -2.35 -34.54
C LYS A 46 -18.88 -3.16 -33.72
N ASP A 47 -19.88 -3.77 -34.36
CA ASP A 47 -20.91 -4.54 -33.67
C ASP A 47 -20.38 -5.90 -33.23
N ALA A 48 -19.48 -6.50 -34.02
CA ALA A 48 -18.80 -7.74 -33.66
C ALA A 48 -17.86 -7.56 -32.45
N THR A 49 -17.14 -6.43 -32.39
CA THR A 49 -16.27 -6.12 -31.24
C THR A 49 -17.09 -5.80 -29.99
N ARG A 50 -18.21 -5.09 -30.14
CA ARG A 50 -19.13 -4.82 -29.02
C ARG A 50 -19.74 -6.11 -28.45
N ALA A 51 -20.22 -7.01 -29.32
CA ALA A 51 -20.78 -8.29 -28.90
C ALA A 51 -19.73 -9.17 -28.19
N ALA A 52 -18.51 -9.22 -28.69
CA ALA A 52 -17.41 -9.94 -28.03
C ALA A 52 -17.05 -9.33 -26.66
N TYR A 53 -17.08 -8.00 -26.54
CA TYR A 53 -16.83 -7.29 -25.28
C TYR A 53 -17.94 -7.55 -24.24
N GLU A 54 -19.21 -7.48 -24.65
CA GLU A 54 -20.35 -7.79 -23.77
C GLU A 54 -20.33 -9.26 -23.32
N GLN A 55 -19.94 -10.18 -24.21
CA GLN A 55 -19.76 -11.59 -23.85
C GLN A 55 -18.58 -11.80 -22.88
N ALA A 56 -17.47 -11.09 -23.05
CA ALA A 56 -16.36 -11.14 -22.10
C ALA A 56 -16.76 -10.57 -20.73
N LEU A 57 -17.55 -9.49 -20.68
CA LEU A 57 -18.02 -8.90 -19.42
C LEU A 57 -18.92 -9.85 -18.61
N THR A 58 -19.75 -10.63 -19.30
CA THR A 58 -20.61 -11.64 -18.65
C THR A 58 -19.82 -12.87 -18.18
N MET A 59 -18.73 -13.23 -18.86
CA MET A 59 -17.79 -14.25 -18.36
C MET A 59 -16.95 -13.77 -17.17
N VAL A 60 -16.76 -12.45 -17.04
CA VAL A 60 -16.07 -11.82 -15.90
C VAL A 60 -17.04 -11.53 -14.75
N GLN A 61 -18.36 -11.69 -14.92
CA GLN A 61 -19.26 -11.65 -13.76
C GLN A 61 -18.90 -12.80 -12.82
N PRO A 62 -18.45 -12.50 -11.59
CA PRO A 62 -17.94 -13.50 -10.68
C PRO A 62 -19.08 -14.43 -10.26
N SER A 63 -19.10 -15.65 -10.81
CA SER A 63 -19.93 -16.74 -10.34
C SER A 63 -19.67 -16.90 -8.83
N GLY A 64 -20.66 -16.51 -8.03
CA GLY A 64 -20.50 -16.16 -6.63
C GLY A 64 -19.92 -17.28 -5.77
N SER A 65 -18.67 -17.13 -5.36
CA SER A 65 -18.20 -17.67 -4.10
C SER A 65 -18.63 -16.71 -2.97
N PRO A 66 -19.38 -17.15 -1.95
CA PRO A 66 -19.87 -16.27 -0.87
C PRO A 66 -18.75 -15.57 -0.08
N MET A 67 -17.50 -16.07 -0.20
CA MET A 67 -16.32 -15.47 0.41
C MET A 67 -15.96 -14.08 -0.16
N MET A 68 -16.26 -13.82 -1.44
CA MET A 68 -15.89 -12.55 -2.08
C MET A 68 -16.84 -11.41 -1.66
N MET A 69 -18.10 -11.74 -1.34
CA MET A 69 -19.11 -10.76 -0.89
C MET A 69 -18.79 -10.17 0.49
N TRP A 70 -18.17 -10.96 1.40
CA TRP A 70 -17.70 -10.46 2.69
C TRP A 70 -16.53 -9.48 2.55
N THR A 71 -15.63 -9.72 1.59
CA THR A 71 -14.51 -8.80 1.37
C THR A 71 -14.98 -7.46 0.81
N THR A 72 -15.98 -7.44 -0.07
CA THR A 72 -16.51 -6.18 -0.63
C THR A 72 -17.29 -5.38 0.40
N GLN A 73 -18.08 -6.01 1.26
CA GLN A 73 -18.81 -5.29 2.33
C GLN A 73 -17.86 -4.67 3.37
N LEU A 74 -16.78 -5.36 3.74
CA LEU A 74 -15.74 -4.80 4.62
C LEU A 74 -15.02 -3.61 3.96
N ILE A 75 -14.82 -3.63 2.64
CA ILE A 75 -14.22 -2.52 1.90
C ILE A 75 -15.16 -1.31 1.83
N GLU A 76 -16.46 -1.54 1.63
CA GLU A 76 -17.47 -0.47 1.54
C GLU A 76 -17.74 0.20 2.89
N ALA A 77 -17.91 -0.58 3.97
CA ALA A 77 -18.10 -0.03 5.32
C ALA A 77 -16.88 0.80 5.78
N ARG A 78 -15.67 0.42 5.34
CA ARG A 78 -14.44 1.21 5.58
C ARG A 78 -14.43 2.52 4.81
N ARG A 79 -14.99 2.53 3.59
CA ARG A 79 -15.04 3.71 2.73
C ARG A 79 -15.91 4.81 3.33
N ASP A 80 -17.03 4.43 3.95
CA ASP A 80 -17.95 5.38 4.58
C ASP A 80 -17.42 5.92 5.91
N TYR A 81 -16.71 5.09 6.69
CA TYR A 81 -15.99 5.56 7.89
C TYR A 81 -14.87 6.55 7.54
N LEU A 82 -14.16 6.31 6.43
CA LEU A 82 -13.15 7.24 5.95
C LEU A 82 -13.76 8.55 5.45
N ARG A 83 -14.92 8.50 4.78
CA ARG A 83 -15.59 9.68 4.20
C ARG A 83 -16.10 10.67 5.24
N SER A 84 -16.53 10.21 6.41
CA SER A 84 -17.06 11.12 7.45
C SER A 84 -15.96 11.95 8.14
N ASN A 85 -14.69 11.53 8.06
CA ASN A 85 -13.59 12.15 8.81
C ASN A 85 -12.66 13.07 7.96
N VAL A 86 -13.03 13.37 6.70
CA VAL A 86 -12.18 14.11 5.73
C VAL A 86 -12.38 15.63 5.74
N ARG A 87 -13.38 16.16 6.45
CA ARG A 87 -13.81 17.56 6.23
C ARG A 87 -12.86 18.67 6.73
N ASN A 88 -11.79 18.35 7.46
CA ASN A 88 -10.94 19.36 8.12
C ASN A 88 -9.45 19.40 7.66
N PHE A 89 -9.02 18.66 6.62
CA PHE A 89 -7.58 18.51 6.31
C PHE A 89 -7.09 19.10 4.97
N SER A 90 -7.86 19.98 4.32
CA SER A 90 -7.53 20.46 2.97
C SER A 90 -6.15 21.11 2.82
N CYS A 91 -5.65 21.83 3.83
CA CYS A 91 -4.32 22.47 3.77
C CYS A 91 -3.18 21.45 3.95
N LEU A 92 -3.31 20.60 4.98
CA LEU A 92 -2.26 19.64 5.36
C LEU A 92 -2.15 18.49 4.33
N GLN A 93 -3.27 18.10 3.73
CA GLN A 93 -3.30 17.16 2.61
C GLN A 93 -2.61 17.74 1.37
N SER A 94 -2.83 19.02 1.06
CA SER A 94 -2.16 19.72 -0.05
C SER A 94 -0.65 19.86 0.18
N PHE A 95 -0.24 20.11 1.43
CA PHE A 95 1.17 20.21 1.80
C PHE A 95 1.91 18.88 1.61
N VAL A 96 1.35 17.76 2.07
CA VAL A 96 2.00 16.44 1.97
C VAL A 96 1.99 15.87 0.55
N HIS A 97 0.99 16.20 -0.27
CA HIS A 97 1.02 15.88 -1.71
C HIS A 97 1.90 16.84 -2.52
N GLY A 98 2.46 17.86 -1.88
CA GLY A 98 3.36 18.81 -2.52
C GLY A 98 4.67 18.13 -2.94
N LYS A 99 5.15 18.43 -4.14
CA LYS A 99 6.44 17.94 -4.65
C LYS A 99 7.62 18.29 -3.74
N ILE A 100 7.49 19.39 -2.99
CA ILE A 100 8.48 19.84 -2.01
C ILE A 100 8.62 18.81 -0.90
N PHE A 101 7.50 18.32 -0.35
CA PHE A 101 7.54 17.34 0.73
C PHE A 101 8.24 16.06 0.26
N THR A 102 7.85 15.52 -0.89
CA THR A 102 8.51 14.36 -1.50
C THR A 102 10.01 14.60 -1.75
N SER A 103 10.38 15.80 -2.19
CA SER A 103 11.78 16.17 -2.43
C SER A 103 12.58 16.25 -1.13
N VAL A 104 12.02 16.81 -0.07
CA VAL A 104 12.67 16.91 1.25
C VAL A 104 12.85 15.53 1.85
N SER A 105 11.83 14.68 1.79
CA SER A 105 11.90 13.26 2.18
C SER A 105 13.03 12.52 1.46
N ALA A 106 13.08 12.62 0.13
CA ALA A 106 14.12 11.98 -0.67
C ALA A 106 15.52 12.53 -0.32
N ALA A 107 15.64 13.84 -0.08
CA ALA A 107 16.90 14.46 0.32
C ALA A 107 17.34 14.00 1.73
N MET A 108 16.42 13.79 2.67
CA MET A 108 16.73 13.26 4.00
C MET A 108 17.23 11.80 3.93
N ILE A 109 16.56 10.95 3.14
CA ILE A 109 17.00 9.56 2.90
C ILE A 109 18.41 9.53 2.29
N LEU A 110 18.64 10.36 1.26
CA LEU A 110 19.95 10.44 0.60
C LEU A 110 21.03 10.97 1.56
N SER A 111 20.72 12.00 2.35
CA SER A 111 21.65 12.57 3.33
C SER A 111 22.02 11.56 4.41
N ASN A 112 21.04 10.79 4.93
CA ASN A 112 21.29 9.73 5.89
C ASN A 112 22.19 8.63 5.30
N ALA A 113 21.91 8.19 4.07
CA ALA A 113 22.73 7.19 3.39
C ALA A 113 24.17 7.65 3.16
N VAL A 114 24.36 8.92 2.77
CA VAL A 114 25.70 9.53 2.63
C VAL A 114 26.41 9.58 3.98
N PHE A 115 25.71 9.93 5.05
CA PHE A 115 26.27 9.99 6.39
C PHE A 115 26.75 8.62 6.87
N ILE A 116 25.91 7.59 6.77
CA ILE A 116 26.26 6.20 7.10
C ILE A 116 27.47 5.74 6.28
N GLY A 117 27.51 6.07 4.99
CA GLY A 117 28.64 5.75 4.13
C GLY A 117 29.96 6.39 4.59
N ILE A 118 29.93 7.67 4.96
CA ILE A 118 31.11 8.39 5.48
C ILE A 118 31.54 7.82 6.84
N ALA A 119 30.58 7.54 7.74
CA ALA A 119 30.87 6.95 9.04
C ALA A 119 31.53 5.57 8.90
N SER A 120 30.96 4.72 8.04
CA SER A 120 31.49 3.37 7.75
C SER A 120 32.89 3.41 7.14
N ASP A 121 33.13 4.29 6.15
CA ASP A 121 34.45 4.43 5.52
C ASP A 121 35.53 4.87 6.54
N ARG A 122 35.16 5.75 7.47
CA ARG A 122 36.07 6.18 8.54
C ARG A 122 36.38 5.03 9.51
N GLU A 123 35.37 4.27 9.93
CA GLU A 123 35.55 3.14 10.83
C GLU A 123 36.48 2.08 10.22
N VAL A 124 36.28 1.75 8.94
CA VAL A 124 37.15 0.81 8.20
C VAL A 124 38.59 1.32 8.11
N LYS A 125 38.79 2.61 7.81
CA LYS A 125 40.14 3.21 7.75
C LYS A 125 40.86 3.16 9.10
N VAL A 126 40.14 3.44 10.20
CA VAL A 126 40.67 3.33 11.56
C VAL A 126 41.04 1.88 11.88
N ALA A 127 40.18 0.91 11.56
CA ALA A 127 40.45 -0.51 11.78
C ALA A 127 41.71 -1.00 11.03
N ILE A 128 41.89 -0.57 9.77
CA ILE A 128 43.07 -0.93 8.97
C ILE A 128 44.35 -0.27 9.54
N ALA A 129 44.28 1.00 9.94
CA ALA A 129 45.43 1.72 10.52
C ALA A 129 45.91 1.06 11.82
N ASN A 130 44.97 0.72 12.72
CA ASN A 130 45.27 0.03 13.97
C ASN A 130 45.92 -1.34 13.75
N THR A 131 45.46 -2.09 12.73
CA THR A 131 46.02 -3.40 12.40
C THR A 131 47.45 -3.29 11.85
N ARG A 132 47.78 -2.22 11.11
CA ARG A 132 49.11 -2.05 10.50
C ARG A 132 50.20 -1.63 11.47
N HIS A 133 49.88 -0.83 12.49
CA HIS A 133 50.89 -0.29 13.38
C HIS A 133 51.25 -1.20 14.56
N GLY A 134 50.48 -2.26 14.83
CA GLY A 134 50.79 -3.27 15.87
C GLY A 134 50.84 -2.73 17.31
N THR A 135 50.79 -1.41 17.48
CA THR A 135 50.56 -0.71 18.73
C THR A 135 49.09 -0.86 19.04
N GLY A 136 48.76 -1.74 19.99
CA GLY A 136 47.40 -1.88 20.55
C GLY A 136 46.90 -0.62 21.29
N GLU A 137 47.54 0.53 21.09
CA GLU A 137 47.02 1.81 21.54
C GLU A 137 45.89 2.24 20.61
N THR A 138 44.67 2.17 21.13
CA THR A 138 43.48 2.78 20.55
C THR A 138 43.70 4.29 20.43
N THR A 139 44.21 4.76 19.29
CA THR A 139 44.16 6.18 18.96
C THR A 139 42.70 6.63 18.96
N PRO A 140 42.33 7.65 19.74
CA PRO A 140 40.97 8.15 19.78
C PRO A 140 40.57 8.58 18.37
N SER A 141 39.54 7.93 17.83
CA SER A 141 38.93 8.30 16.56
C SER A 141 38.57 9.78 16.57
N THR A 142 38.92 10.50 15.50
CA THR A 142 38.83 11.96 15.39
C THR A 142 37.39 12.49 15.41
N MET A 143 36.39 11.61 15.38
CA MET A 143 35.02 11.94 15.75
C MET A 143 34.75 11.42 17.16
N SER A 144 34.50 12.35 18.08
CA SER A 144 33.92 12.06 19.39
C SER A 144 32.65 11.23 19.20
N ALA A 145 32.53 10.14 19.97
CA ALA A 145 31.34 9.28 19.99
C ALA A 145 30.05 10.13 20.13
N ASP A 146 30.11 11.19 20.93
CA ASP A 146 29.04 12.17 21.14
C ASP A 146 28.52 12.81 19.84
N THR A 147 29.40 13.04 18.85
CA THR A 147 29.01 13.65 17.58
C THR A 147 28.26 12.67 16.70
N LEU A 148 28.69 11.40 16.66
CA LEU A 148 27.97 10.36 15.92
C LEU A 148 26.59 10.14 16.52
N PHE A 149 26.54 10.01 17.86
CA PHE A 149 25.29 9.87 18.60
C PHE A 149 24.32 11.04 18.33
N ALA A 150 24.80 12.28 18.35
CA ALA A 150 23.96 13.44 18.08
C ALA A 150 23.38 13.43 16.65
N VAL A 151 24.14 12.94 15.67
CA VAL A 151 23.67 12.84 14.28
C VAL A 151 22.64 11.70 14.13
N ASP A 152 22.86 10.56 14.77
CA ASP A 152 21.92 9.43 14.75
C ASP A 152 20.58 9.83 15.40
N VAL A 153 20.62 10.54 16.54
CA VAL A 153 19.43 11.12 17.18
C VAL A 153 18.71 12.09 16.24
N PHE A 154 19.46 12.97 15.56
CA PHE A 154 18.88 13.93 14.64
C PHE A 154 18.14 13.25 13.47
N PHE A 155 18.78 12.27 12.80
CA PHE A 155 18.12 11.57 11.70
C PHE A 155 16.95 10.71 12.19
N ALA A 156 17.10 10.00 13.30
CA ALA A 156 16.01 9.20 13.88
C ALA A 156 14.78 10.06 14.21
N THR A 157 14.98 11.22 14.84
CA THR A 157 13.89 12.15 15.16
C THR A 157 13.27 12.76 13.90
N ALA A 158 14.08 13.16 12.91
CA ALA A 158 13.60 13.69 11.63
C ALA A 158 12.74 12.67 10.86
N PHE A 159 13.20 11.42 10.72
CA PHE A 159 12.42 10.36 10.06
C PHE A 159 11.16 9.98 10.85
N THR A 160 11.23 9.99 12.19
CA THR A 160 10.06 9.74 13.02
C THR A 160 8.99 10.81 12.82
N LEU A 161 9.37 12.09 12.83
CA LEU A 161 8.44 13.20 12.57
C LEU A 161 7.86 13.10 11.16
N GLU A 162 8.70 12.83 10.15
CA GLU A 162 8.26 12.66 8.78
C GLU A 162 7.23 11.51 8.64
N LEU A 163 7.53 10.36 9.25
CA LEU A 163 6.66 9.19 9.25
C LEU A 163 5.34 9.47 9.98
N LEU A 164 5.38 10.18 11.11
CA LEU A 164 4.18 10.60 11.84
C LEU A 164 3.33 11.55 11.00
N LEU A 165 3.93 12.52 10.31
CA LEU A 165 3.21 13.39 9.39
C LEU A 165 2.54 12.58 8.27
N ARG A 166 3.28 11.70 7.59
CA ARG A 166 2.71 10.83 6.54
C ARG A 166 1.58 9.96 7.07
N THR A 167 1.74 9.37 8.26
CA THR A 167 0.73 8.52 8.90
C THR A 167 -0.50 9.32 9.30
N ALA A 168 -0.33 10.55 9.80
CA ALA A 168 -1.43 11.44 10.16
C ALA A 168 -2.25 11.86 8.92
N VAL A 169 -1.61 12.01 7.76
CA VAL A 169 -2.30 12.36 6.50
C VAL A 169 -2.96 11.14 5.86
N LEU A 170 -2.23 10.05 5.69
CA LEU A 170 -2.73 8.86 4.98
C LEU A 170 -3.63 7.99 5.86
N ARG A 171 -3.55 8.12 7.19
CA ARG A 171 -4.33 7.38 8.19
C ARG A 171 -4.45 5.89 7.86
N SER A 172 -5.62 5.42 7.46
CA SER A 172 -5.87 4.03 7.13
C SER A 172 -5.38 3.65 5.72
N HIS A 173 -5.36 4.59 4.76
CA HIS A 173 -4.83 4.33 3.43
C HIS A 173 -3.34 3.96 3.47
N PHE A 174 -2.61 4.41 4.49
CA PHE A 174 -1.21 4.02 4.72
C PHE A 174 -1.03 2.51 4.82
N TRP A 175 -2.00 1.82 5.46
CA TRP A 175 -1.93 0.39 5.79
C TRP A 175 -2.60 -0.53 4.75
N ILE A 176 -3.49 0.00 3.91
CA ILE A 176 -4.35 -0.83 3.02
C ILE A 176 -4.22 -0.40 1.54
N GLY A 177 -3.60 0.75 1.27
CA GLY A 177 -3.36 1.20 -0.10
C GLY A 177 -2.38 0.29 -0.84
N PRO A 178 -2.34 0.30 -2.18
CA PRO A 178 -1.45 -0.56 -2.98
C PRO A 178 0.04 -0.42 -2.60
N GLU A 179 0.44 0.74 -2.09
CA GLU A 179 1.81 1.06 -1.66
C GLU A 179 2.10 0.71 -0.19
N TRP A 180 1.21 0.00 0.51
CA TRP A 180 1.36 -0.33 1.94
C TRP A 180 2.68 -1.04 2.27
N ARG A 181 3.23 -1.81 1.31
CA ARG A 181 4.50 -2.53 1.46
C ARG A 181 5.68 -1.59 1.62
N TRP A 182 5.72 -0.51 0.84
CA TRP A 182 6.78 0.50 0.91
C TRP A 182 6.66 1.33 2.18
N ASN A 183 5.43 1.71 2.53
CA ASN A 183 5.13 2.35 3.80
C ASN A 183 5.57 1.51 5.01
N MET A 184 5.43 0.18 4.93
CA MET A 184 5.89 -0.72 6.00
C MET A 184 7.41 -0.81 6.08
N LEU A 185 8.13 -0.71 4.96
CA LEU A 185 9.57 -0.60 4.95
C LEU A 185 10.02 0.66 5.69
N ASP A 186 9.38 1.81 5.42
CA ASP A 186 9.68 3.06 6.13
C ASP A 186 9.46 2.94 7.64
N VAL A 187 8.36 2.32 8.08
CA VAL A 187 8.10 2.05 9.50
C VAL A 187 9.18 1.15 10.11
N LEU A 188 9.59 0.10 9.40
CA LEU A 188 10.62 -0.83 9.87
C LEU A 188 11.97 -0.12 10.04
N VAL A 189 12.35 0.74 9.09
CA VAL A 189 13.59 1.52 9.14
C VAL A 189 13.58 2.46 10.34
N VAL A 190 12.49 3.18 10.57
CA VAL A 190 12.35 4.08 11.74
C VAL A 190 12.35 3.28 13.03
N ALA A 191 11.67 2.13 13.08
CA ALA A 191 11.67 1.26 14.26
C ALA A 191 13.07 0.73 14.58
N ALA A 192 13.84 0.31 13.57
CA ALA A 192 15.22 -0.13 13.75
C ALA A 192 16.11 0.99 14.33
N ALA A 193 16.00 2.21 13.81
CA ALA A 193 16.73 3.37 14.33
C ALA A 193 16.33 3.72 15.77
N LEU A 194 15.05 3.59 16.14
CA LEU A 194 14.60 3.80 17.52
C LEU A 194 15.11 2.71 18.47
N VAL A 195 15.15 1.46 18.03
CA VAL A 195 15.72 0.35 18.83
C VAL A 195 17.20 0.59 19.06
N GLU A 196 17.94 0.98 18.03
CA GLU A 196 19.37 1.32 18.16
C GLU A 196 19.57 2.47 19.15
N LEU A 197 18.77 3.53 19.06
CA LEU A 197 18.82 4.65 20.00
C LEU A 197 18.50 4.23 21.44
N MET A 198 17.51 3.34 21.63
CA MET A 198 17.17 2.80 22.95
C MET A 198 18.29 1.94 23.52
N VAL A 199 18.97 1.14 22.69
CA VAL A 199 20.10 0.32 23.12
C VAL A 199 21.29 1.20 23.49
N GLN A 200 21.63 2.16 22.61
CA GLN A 200 22.75 3.09 22.81
C GLN A 200 22.61 3.97 24.04
N GLY A 201 21.43 4.02 24.65
CA GLY A 201 21.55 4.16 26.10
C GLY A 201 20.48 3.72 27.04
N GLY A 202 20.35 2.42 27.08
CA GLY A 202 20.56 1.79 28.39
C GLY A 202 21.98 1.97 28.95
N ASP A 203 23.00 2.13 28.09
CA ASP A 203 24.41 2.19 28.47
C ASP A 203 24.90 3.52 29.11
N TRP A 204 24.23 4.66 28.94
CA TRP A 204 24.62 5.90 29.66
C TRP A 204 24.25 5.91 31.15
N GLU A 205 23.49 4.92 31.64
CA GLU A 205 23.13 4.77 33.06
C GLU A 205 24.09 3.87 33.85
N ARG A 206 25.17 3.33 33.25
CA ARG A 206 26.17 2.49 33.94
C ARG A 206 27.54 3.15 33.98
#